data_AF-A0A7W1N3T9-F1
#
_entry.id   AF-A0A7W1N3T9-F1
#
_cell.length_a   1.000
_cell.length_b   1.000
_cell.length_c   1.000
_cell.angle_alpha   90.00
_cell.angle_beta   90.00
_cell.angle_gamma   90.00
#
_symmetry.space_group_name_H-M   'P 1'
#
loop_
_entity.id
_entity.type
_entity.pdbx_description
1 polymer ?
#
loop_
_entity_poly.entity_id
_entity_poly.type
_entity_poly.pdbx_seq_one_letter_code
_entity_poly.pdbx_strand_id
1 'polypeptide(L)'
;LAVRADAALATAGDVAEALAETPLLCVATAIEFRKGVGALPDPEALSLAERVQELVRAPVAAGLHSIAAANLDEAPPEEDALICGDDPDAKNLSLELAAKLVAGRALDAGPLASARALEGLTAVIVNVNRRYKAHAGIRVTGVPDQPSR
;
A
#
# COMPACT_ATOMS: atom_id res chain seq x y z
N LEU A 1 -3.44 -9.07 -2.33
CA LEU A 1 -2.69 -9.18 -3.60
C LEU A 1 -1.25 -8.74 -3.40
N ALA A 2 -0.36 -9.68 -3.03
CA ALA A 2 1.06 -9.43 -2.76
C ALA A 2 1.94 -10.04 -3.86
N VAL A 3 1.90 -9.42 -5.04
CA VAL A 3 2.66 -9.85 -6.22
C VAL A 3 3.44 -8.67 -6.81
N ARG A 4 4.36 -8.96 -7.72
CA ARG A 4 5.06 -7.90 -8.47
C ARG A 4 4.05 -7.04 -9.24
N ALA A 5 4.35 -5.75 -9.37
CA ALA A 5 3.45 -4.79 -10.01
C ALA A 5 3.06 -5.18 -11.45
N ASP A 6 4.03 -5.72 -12.21
CA ASP A 6 3.83 -6.19 -13.59
C ASP A 6 2.92 -7.43 -13.70
N ALA A 7 2.68 -8.14 -12.59
CA ALA A 7 1.80 -9.31 -12.54
C ALA A 7 0.44 -9.01 -11.89
N ALA A 8 0.29 -7.89 -11.21
CA ALA A 8 -0.87 -7.63 -10.33
C ALA A 8 -2.22 -7.72 -11.06
N LEU A 9 -2.35 -7.09 -12.23
CA LEU A 9 -3.61 -7.09 -12.98
C LEU A 9 -3.95 -8.47 -13.54
N ALA A 10 -2.96 -9.18 -14.08
CA ALA A 10 -3.16 -10.55 -14.57
C ALA A 10 -3.58 -11.47 -13.43
N THR A 11 -2.85 -11.43 -12.30
CA THR A 11 -3.19 -12.23 -11.12
C THR A 11 -4.57 -11.89 -10.57
N ALA A 12 -4.94 -10.61 -10.51
CA ALA A 12 -6.28 -10.19 -10.06
C ALA A 12 -7.38 -10.77 -10.95
N GLY A 13 -7.19 -10.72 -12.28
CA GLY A 13 -8.10 -11.33 -13.25
C GLY A 13 -8.23 -12.84 -13.06
N ASP A 14 -7.11 -13.55 -12.90
CA ASP A 14 -7.06 -15.01 -12.75
C ASP A 14 -7.81 -15.50 -11.50
N VAL A 15 -7.85 -14.68 -10.43
CA VAL A 15 -8.52 -15.05 -9.17
C VAL A 15 -9.84 -14.31 -8.94
N ALA A 16 -10.31 -13.50 -9.89
CA ALA A 16 -11.48 -12.64 -9.73
C ALA A 16 -12.76 -13.43 -9.37
N GLU A 17 -12.98 -14.57 -10.03
CA GLU A 17 -14.13 -15.43 -9.73
C GLU A 17 -14.03 -16.06 -8.34
N ALA A 18 -12.84 -16.52 -7.96
CA ALA A 18 -12.60 -17.16 -6.67
C ALA A 18 -12.67 -16.18 -5.50
N LEU A 19 -12.28 -14.92 -5.70
CA LEU A 19 -12.44 -13.85 -4.71
C LEU A 19 -13.91 -13.57 -4.42
N ALA A 20 -14.78 -13.62 -5.44
CA ALA A 20 -16.17 -13.18 -5.35
C ALA A 20 -16.26 -11.78 -4.73
N GLU A 21 -16.88 -11.64 -3.55
CA GLU A 21 -17.01 -10.38 -2.80
C GLU A 21 -16.05 -10.33 -1.59
N THR A 22 -15.11 -11.27 -1.49
CA THR A 22 -14.13 -11.32 -0.39
C THR A 22 -13.20 -10.11 -0.47
N PRO A 23 -13.07 -9.29 0.59
CA PRO A 23 -12.21 -8.12 0.59
C PRO A 23 -10.77 -8.41 0.18
N LEU A 24 -10.21 -7.53 -0.65
CA LEU A 24 -8.86 -7.65 -1.19
C LEU A 24 -7.98 -6.49 -0.74
N LEU A 25 -6.95 -6.77 0.05
CA LEU A 25 -5.87 -5.81 0.31
C LEU A 25 -4.83 -5.87 -0.83
N CYS A 26 -4.74 -4.82 -1.63
CA CYS A 26 -3.70 -4.63 -2.64
C CYS A 26 -2.45 -3.99 -2.01
N VAL A 27 -1.34 -4.71 -2.04
CA VAL A 27 -0.04 -4.20 -1.55
C VAL A 27 0.96 -3.96 -2.68
N ALA A 28 0.60 -4.34 -3.91
CA ALA A 28 1.43 -4.14 -5.08
C ALA A 28 1.60 -2.64 -5.36
N THR A 29 2.79 -2.23 -5.80
CA THR A 29 3.14 -0.83 -6.02
C THR A 29 3.79 -0.64 -7.36
N ALA A 30 3.22 0.21 -8.20
CA ALA A 30 3.81 0.60 -9.46
C ALA A 30 4.81 1.75 -9.29
N ILE A 31 6.09 1.49 -9.60
CA ILE A 31 7.15 2.49 -9.69
C ILE A 31 8.07 2.17 -10.88
N GLU A 32 8.69 3.20 -11.44
CA GLU A 32 9.68 3.07 -12.50
C GLU A 32 11.10 3.31 -11.99
N PHE A 33 12.08 2.55 -12.49
CA PHE A 33 13.48 2.83 -12.27
C PHE A 33 14.13 3.38 -13.53
N ARG A 34 14.62 4.63 -13.47
CA ARG A 34 15.34 5.27 -14.58
C ARG A 34 16.82 5.45 -14.24
N LYS A 35 17.69 4.92 -15.10
CA LYS A 35 19.16 5.01 -14.94
C LYS A 35 19.58 6.47 -14.85
N GLY A 36 20.39 6.80 -13.84
CA GLY A 36 20.88 8.17 -13.60
C GLY A 36 19.89 9.11 -12.90
N VAL A 37 18.62 8.71 -12.74
CA VAL A 37 17.60 9.50 -12.03
C VAL A 37 17.26 8.83 -10.69
N GLY A 38 16.73 7.60 -10.71
CA GLY A 38 16.27 6.89 -9.52
C GLY A 38 14.91 6.23 -9.71
N ALA A 39 14.25 5.96 -8.59
CA ALA A 39 12.87 5.51 -8.58
C ALA A 39 11.93 6.69 -8.85
N LEU A 40 10.89 6.48 -9.63
CA LEU A 40 9.84 7.46 -9.94
C LEU A 40 8.47 6.82 -9.72
N PRO A 41 7.45 7.60 -9.32
CA PRO A 41 6.07 7.12 -9.35
C PRO A 41 5.66 6.69 -10.76
N ASP A 42 4.74 5.73 -10.85
CA ASP A 42 4.13 5.32 -12.12
C ASP A 42 3.41 6.52 -12.79
N PRO A 43 3.68 6.82 -14.08
CA PRO A 43 3.03 7.92 -14.79
C PRO A 43 1.52 7.73 -15.00
N GLU A 44 0.99 6.51 -14.90
CA GLU A 44 -0.43 6.21 -15.07
C GLU A 44 -1.32 7.07 -14.18
N ALA A 45 -2.52 7.44 -14.64
CA ALA A 45 -3.40 8.33 -13.87
C ALA A 45 -4.01 7.64 -12.63
N LEU A 46 -4.33 6.36 -12.77
CA LEU A 46 -4.87 5.51 -11.71
C LEU A 46 -3.74 4.74 -11.03
N SER A 47 -3.91 4.49 -9.74
CA SER A 47 -3.10 3.54 -8.98
C SER A 47 -3.29 2.10 -9.49
N LEU A 48 -2.36 1.22 -9.13
CA LEU A 48 -2.49 -0.20 -9.42
C LEU A 48 -3.70 -0.80 -8.69
N ALA A 49 -3.98 -0.34 -7.46
CA ALA A 49 -5.15 -0.75 -6.71
C ALA A 49 -6.49 -0.34 -7.35
N GLU A 50 -6.60 0.89 -7.88
CA GLU A 50 -7.78 1.33 -8.64
C GLU A 50 -7.99 0.45 -9.88
N ARG A 51 -6.93 0.16 -10.62
CA ARG A 51 -6.98 -0.72 -11.80
C ARG A 51 -7.32 -2.17 -11.43
N VAL A 52 -6.92 -2.64 -10.26
CA VAL A 52 -7.34 -3.96 -9.74
C VAL A 52 -8.83 -3.95 -9.42
N GLN A 53 -9.35 -2.89 -8.79
CA GLN A 53 -10.77 -2.76 -8.48
C GLN A 53 -11.67 -2.85 -9.73
N GLU A 54 -11.20 -2.35 -10.88
CA GLU A 54 -11.91 -2.48 -12.16
C GLU A 54 -12.04 -3.92 -12.66
N LEU A 55 -11.21 -4.84 -12.17
CA LEU A 55 -11.14 -6.25 -12.63
C LEU A 55 -11.86 -7.23 -11.69
N VAL A 56 -12.19 -6.82 -10.47
CA VAL A 56 -12.73 -7.70 -9.44
C VAL A 56 -14.02 -7.15 -8.86
N ARG A 57 -14.93 -8.04 -8.43
CA ARG A 57 -16.11 -7.67 -7.64
C ARG A 57 -15.78 -7.44 -6.17
N ALA A 58 -14.67 -8.00 -5.71
CA ALA A 58 -14.16 -7.82 -4.35
C ALA A 58 -13.94 -6.33 -4.04
N PRO A 59 -14.32 -5.86 -2.86
CA PRO A 59 -13.95 -4.52 -2.43
C PRO A 59 -12.44 -4.45 -2.18
N VAL A 60 -11.78 -3.47 -2.79
CA VAL A 60 -10.34 -3.28 -2.72
C VAL A 60 -9.99 -2.21 -1.70
N ALA A 61 -9.08 -2.57 -0.79
CA ALA A 61 -8.30 -1.62 -0.01
C ALA A 61 -6.85 -1.65 -0.50
N ALA A 62 -6.11 -0.56 -0.33
CA ALA A 62 -4.71 -0.45 -0.71
C ALA A 62 -3.89 0.04 0.48
N GLY A 63 -2.68 -0.49 0.65
CA GLY A 63 -1.81 -0.04 1.72
C GLY A 63 -0.58 -0.89 1.90
N LEU A 64 0.13 -0.63 3.00
CA LEU A 64 1.44 -1.21 3.31
C LEU A 64 2.55 -0.86 2.29
N HIS A 65 2.31 0.11 1.42
CA HIS A 65 3.25 0.52 0.38
C HIS A 65 4.57 1.12 0.93
N SER A 66 4.55 1.69 2.12
CA SER A 66 5.75 2.19 2.81
C SER A 66 6.54 1.10 3.53
N ILE A 67 5.93 -0.06 3.82
CA ILE A 67 6.51 -1.09 4.67
C ILE A 67 7.43 -1.98 3.83
N ALA A 68 8.74 -1.92 4.08
CA ALA A 68 9.66 -2.82 3.44
C ALA A 68 9.49 -4.25 3.99
N ALA A 69 9.33 -5.25 3.12
CA ALA A 69 9.18 -6.65 3.54
C ALA A 69 10.34 -7.13 4.45
N ALA A 70 11.56 -6.63 4.21
CA ALA A 70 12.73 -6.93 5.03
C ALA A 70 12.63 -6.44 6.49
N ASN A 71 11.69 -5.53 6.80
CA ASN A 71 11.47 -5.02 8.15
C ASN A 71 10.49 -5.89 8.95
N LEU A 72 9.93 -6.96 8.37
CA LEU A 72 8.89 -7.78 9.03
C LEU A 72 9.45 -9.01 9.78
N ASP A 73 10.73 -9.36 9.61
CA ASP A 73 11.28 -10.65 10.05
C ASP A 73 11.84 -10.67 11.50
N GLU A 74 12.19 -9.53 12.10
CA GLU A 74 12.80 -9.48 13.45
C GLU A 74 11.90 -8.83 14.52
N ALA A 75 11.34 -7.67 14.22
CA ALA A 75 10.41 -6.94 15.09
C ALA A 75 9.54 -6.01 14.24
N PRO A 76 8.30 -5.70 14.66
CA PRO A 76 7.45 -4.75 13.93
C PRO A 76 8.15 -3.38 13.77
N PRO A 77 8.22 -2.80 12.57
CA PRO A 77 8.91 -1.53 12.34
C PRO A 77 8.22 -0.37 13.05
N GLU A 78 9.00 0.61 13.51
CA GLU A 78 8.52 1.81 14.21
C GLU A 78 7.93 2.88 13.27
N GLU A 79 7.16 2.46 12.26
CA GLU A 79 6.51 3.31 11.27
C GLU A 79 4.98 3.18 11.31
N ASP A 80 4.28 4.15 10.73
CA ASP A 80 2.84 4.08 10.54
C ASP A 80 2.53 3.35 9.22
N ALA A 81 1.52 2.47 9.25
CA ALA A 81 0.95 1.85 8.07
C ALA A 81 -0.23 2.69 7.56
N LEU A 82 -0.21 3.05 6.28
CA LEU A 82 -1.28 3.82 5.63
C LEU A 82 -2.15 2.89 4.80
N ILE A 83 -3.46 2.91 5.05
CA ILE A 83 -4.47 2.14 4.33
C ILE A 83 -5.50 3.08 3.73
N CYS A 84 -5.89 2.89 2.48
CA CYS A 84 -6.98 3.62 1.84
C CYS A 84 -7.95 2.65 1.16
N GLY A 85 -9.18 3.08 0.93
CA GLY A 85 -10.23 2.27 0.33
C GLY A 85 -11.61 2.89 0.50
N ASP A 86 -12.51 2.55 -0.42
CA ASP A 86 -13.86 3.09 -0.46
C ASP A 86 -14.86 2.25 0.33
N ASP A 87 -14.66 0.93 0.36
CA ASP A 87 -15.48 0.00 1.13
C ASP A 87 -15.02 -0.04 2.60
N PRO A 88 -15.92 0.24 3.57
CA PRO A 88 -15.57 0.24 4.98
C PRO A 88 -15.08 -1.11 5.51
N ASP A 89 -15.65 -2.22 5.05
CA ASP A 89 -15.30 -3.55 5.57
C ASP A 89 -13.91 -3.97 5.10
N ALA A 90 -13.62 -3.80 3.81
CA ALA A 90 -12.28 -4.05 3.27
C ALA A 90 -11.21 -3.18 3.92
N LYS A 91 -11.54 -1.91 4.16
CA LYS A 91 -10.62 -0.97 4.79
C LYS A 91 -10.39 -1.29 6.26
N ASN A 92 -11.43 -1.61 7.03
CA ASN A 92 -11.31 -1.94 8.45
C ASN A 92 -10.50 -3.23 8.66
N LEU A 93 -10.78 -4.29 7.88
CA LEU A 93 -9.99 -5.53 7.92
C LEU A 93 -8.52 -5.27 7.59
N SER A 94 -8.25 -4.40 6.63
CA SER A 94 -6.89 -4.03 6.23
C SER A 94 -6.17 -3.20 7.29
N LEU A 95 -6.87 -2.28 7.96
CA LEU A 95 -6.35 -1.52 9.11
C LEU A 95 -6.02 -2.45 10.29
N GLU A 96 -6.91 -3.39 10.61
CA GLU A 96 -6.69 -4.38 11.68
C GLU A 96 -5.50 -5.28 11.38
N LEU A 97 -5.32 -5.69 10.13
CA LEU A 97 -4.14 -6.45 9.71
C LEU A 97 -2.88 -5.60 9.82
N ALA A 98 -2.91 -4.38 9.30
CA ALA A 98 -1.77 -3.46 9.33
C ALA A 98 -1.31 -3.14 10.75
N ALA A 99 -2.24 -2.96 11.69
CA ALA A 99 -1.93 -2.69 13.09
C ALA A 99 -1.16 -3.83 13.78
N LYS A 100 -1.23 -5.06 13.24
CA LYS A 100 -0.46 -6.22 13.74
C LYS A 100 0.94 -6.30 13.14
N LEU A 101 1.20 -5.56 12.05
CA LEU A 101 2.45 -5.63 11.30
C LEU A 101 3.45 -4.54 11.69
N VAL A 102 3.02 -3.47 12.35
CA VAL A 102 3.87 -2.33 12.70
C VAL A 102 3.85 -2.05 14.20
N ALA A 103 4.92 -1.46 14.72
CA ALA A 103 4.96 -0.93 16.09
C ALA A 103 4.38 0.49 16.18
N GLY A 104 4.23 1.19 15.04
CA GLY A 104 3.47 2.44 14.95
C GLY A 104 1.96 2.17 14.84
N ARG A 105 1.26 3.01 14.07
CA ARG A 105 -0.20 2.94 13.95
C ARG A 105 -0.63 2.55 12.54
N ALA A 106 -1.77 1.89 12.42
CA ALA A 106 -2.48 1.78 11.16
C ALA A 106 -3.44 2.97 11.02
N LEU A 107 -3.30 3.73 9.94
CA LEU A 107 -4.04 4.97 9.72
C LEU A 107 -4.86 4.89 8.42
N ASP A 108 -6.12 5.32 8.51
CA ASP A 108 -6.97 5.53 7.34
C ASP A 108 -6.47 6.77 6.58
N ALA A 109 -6.03 6.54 5.34
CA ALA A 109 -5.50 7.53 4.40
C ALA A 109 -6.55 7.97 3.36
N GLY A 110 -7.83 7.64 3.58
CA GLY A 110 -8.95 8.11 2.80
C GLY A 110 -9.42 7.13 1.71
N PRO A 111 -10.01 7.65 0.61
CA PRO A 111 -10.61 6.83 -0.45
C PRO A 111 -9.56 6.09 -1.28
N LEU A 112 -9.98 5.11 -2.08
CA LEU A 112 -9.08 4.30 -2.89
C LEU A 112 -8.23 5.13 -3.86
N ALA A 113 -8.75 6.28 -4.33
CA ALA A 113 -8.01 7.23 -5.17
C ALA A 113 -6.73 7.80 -4.50
N SER A 114 -6.64 7.77 -3.16
CA SER A 114 -5.42 8.12 -2.43
C SER A 114 -4.28 7.12 -2.64
N ALA A 115 -4.58 5.88 -3.09
CA ALA A 115 -3.59 4.83 -3.29
C ALA A 115 -2.46 5.25 -4.23
N ARG A 116 -2.76 6.08 -5.24
CA ARG A 116 -1.75 6.63 -6.15
C ARG A 116 -0.63 7.36 -5.42
N ALA A 117 -0.98 8.15 -4.41
CA ALA A 117 0.00 8.87 -3.61
C ALA A 117 0.82 7.91 -2.73
N LEU A 118 0.18 6.88 -2.16
CA LEU A 118 0.86 5.88 -1.33
C LEU A 118 1.80 5.00 -2.17
N GLU A 119 1.41 4.59 -3.37
CA GLU A 119 2.29 3.88 -4.30
C GLU A 119 3.48 4.77 -4.69
N GLY A 120 3.24 6.03 -5.03
CA GLY A 120 4.29 7.01 -5.36
C GLY A 120 5.26 7.29 -4.20
N LEU A 121 4.79 7.25 -2.95
CA LEU A 121 5.62 7.38 -1.74
C LEU A 121 6.70 6.30 -1.67
N THR A 122 6.43 5.11 -2.22
CA THR A 122 7.43 4.03 -2.33
C THR A 122 8.65 4.47 -3.12
N ALA A 123 8.47 5.20 -4.22
CA ALA A 123 9.59 5.74 -5.00
C ALA A 123 10.43 6.72 -4.19
N VAL A 124 9.78 7.54 -3.35
CA VAL A 124 10.47 8.46 -2.42
C VAL A 124 11.31 7.68 -1.42
N ILE A 125 10.72 6.68 -0.75
CA ILE A 125 11.40 5.84 0.26
C ILE A 125 12.59 5.11 -0.38
N VAL A 126 12.42 4.52 -1.57
CA VAL A 126 13.50 3.85 -2.30
C VAL A 126 14.66 4.81 -2.59
N ASN A 127 14.38 6.04 -3.00
CA ASN A 127 15.41 7.04 -3.25
C ASN A 127 16.12 7.47 -1.95
N VAL A 128 15.38 7.67 -0.86
CA VAL A 128 15.93 7.98 0.47
C VAL A 128 16.86 6.85 0.92
N ASN A 129 16.40 5.61 0.88
CA ASN A 129 17.20 4.44 1.25
C ASN A 129 18.49 4.35 0.44
N ARG A 130 18.42 4.57 -0.88
CA ARG A 130 19.61 4.56 -1.74
C ARG A 130 20.61 5.66 -1.38
N ARG A 131 20.13 6.87 -1.04
CA ARG A 131 20.93 8.06 -0.76
C ARG A 131 21.58 8.02 0.63
N TYR A 132 20.87 7.49 1.62
CA TYR A 132 21.27 7.48 3.03
C TYR A 132 21.70 6.11 3.54
N LYS A 133 21.62 5.05 2.71
CA LYS A 133 21.95 3.67 3.08
C LYS A 133 21.14 3.21 4.30
N ALA A 134 19.83 3.44 4.24
CA ALA A 134 18.91 3.24 5.35
C ALA A 134 17.77 2.29 4.97
N HIS A 135 16.99 1.92 5.99
CA HIS A 135 15.68 1.29 5.89
C HIS A 135 14.64 2.26 6.43
N ALA A 136 14.32 3.28 5.64
CA ALA A 136 13.40 4.33 6.03
C ALA A 136 11.96 3.85 6.03
N GLY A 137 11.20 4.33 7.01
CA GLY A 137 9.75 4.26 7.09
C GLY A 137 9.16 5.66 7.29
N ILE A 138 7.84 5.74 7.44
CA ILE A 138 7.11 7.02 7.59
C ILE A 138 6.33 7.05 8.89
N ARG A 139 6.32 8.19 9.57
CA ARG A 139 5.45 8.45 10.73
C ARG A 139 4.66 9.73 10.49
N VAL A 140 3.35 9.67 10.65
CA VAL A 140 2.45 10.82 10.56
C VAL A 140 2.42 11.51 11.93
N THR A 141 2.75 12.79 11.98
CA THR A 141 2.74 13.55 13.24
C THR A 141 1.48 14.40 13.36
N GLY A 142 1.11 14.77 14.60
CA GLY A 142 -0.04 15.64 14.84
C GLY A 142 -1.42 14.97 14.72
N VAL A 143 -1.47 13.64 14.67
CA VAL A 143 -2.72 12.85 14.66
C VAL A 143 -2.89 12.09 15.97
N PRO A 144 -4.12 12.01 16.52
CA PRO A 144 -4.41 11.23 17.73
C PRO A 144 -4.27 9.72 17.48
N ASP A 145 -4.10 8.95 18.55
CA ASP A 145 -3.97 7.48 18.47
C ASP A 145 -5.28 6.78 18.07
N GLN A 146 -6.42 7.47 18.21
CA GLN A 146 -7.71 7.04 17.71
C GLN A 146 -8.35 8.16 16.87
N PRO A 147 -8.98 7.83 15.73
CA PRO A 147 -9.70 8.82 14.93
C PRO A 147 -10.82 9.47 15.77
N SER A 148 -11.05 10.76 15.55
CA SER A 148 -12.22 11.44 16.09
C SER A 148 -13.47 10.86 15.40
N ARG A 149 -14.43 10.41 16.21
CA ARG A 149 -15.73 9.89 15.73
C ARG A 149 -16.48 10.90 14.88
#